data_AF-A0A520Y0Y0-F1
#
_entry.id   AF-A0A520Y0Y0-F1
#
_cell.length_a   1.000
_cell.length_b   1.000
_cell.length_c   1.000
_cell.angle_alpha   90.00
_cell.angle_beta   90.00
_cell.angle_gamma   90.00
#
_symmetry.space_group_name_H-M   'P 1'
#
loop_
_entity.id
_entity.type
_entity.pdbx_description
1 polymer ?
#
loop_
_entity_poly.entity_id
_entity_poly.type
_entity_poly.pdbx_seq_one_letter_code
_entity_poly.pdbx_strand_id
1 'polypeptide(L)'
;DAVGYDGLRNFANAVRVASDPDAAGRGVLVVMGDRVFAARDVRKVRTRGTEAFRGFPRESIALVTPASLEWFGAPWRQGRGAAFDWHDKLPEVVIVYAYAGFDGAGVERQVGEKTRGIVVAGVGEGNMPESARQALVAMAKRGLPVVRASRADEGLVDREPEDTENGFVAARALNPQKARILLQLLLAGGITDPAAIQKAFDGR
;
A
#
# COMPACT_ATOMS: atom_id res chain seq x y z
N ASP A 1 31.56 -14.13 1.26
CA ASP A 1 30.82 -12.84 1.23
C ASP A 1 31.14 -12.05 -0.02
N ALA A 2 30.15 -11.36 -0.59
CA ALA A 2 30.33 -10.47 -1.74
C ALA A 2 30.80 -9.09 -1.29
N VAL A 3 31.71 -8.47 -2.05
CA VAL A 3 32.14 -7.09 -1.82
C VAL A 3 30.92 -6.16 -1.88
N GLY A 4 30.70 -5.35 -0.85
CA GLY A 4 29.56 -4.44 -0.76
C GLY A 4 28.27 -5.06 -0.20
N TYR A 5 28.33 -6.23 0.44
CA TYR A 5 27.21 -6.80 1.19
C TYR A 5 26.78 -5.88 2.34
N ASP A 6 25.50 -5.48 2.37
CA ASP A 6 24.95 -4.49 3.30
C ASP A 6 24.19 -5.11 4.49
N GLY A 7 24.04 -6.45 4.52
CA GLY A 7 23.20 -7.14 5.50
C GLY A 7 23.59 -6.90 6.96
N LEU A 8 24.88 -7.02 7.30
CA LEU A 8 25.35 -6.80 8.68
C LEU A 8 25.14 -5.34 9.12
N ARG A 9 25.36 -4.38 8.20
CA ARG A 9 25.15 -2.97 8.47
C ARG A 9 23.67 -2.65 8.69
N ASN A 10 22.80 -3.15 7.81
CA ASN A 10 21.35 -3.00 7.96
C ASN A 10 20.85 -3.63 9.27
N PHE A 11 21.37 -4.80 9.65
CA PHE A 11 21.03 -5.46 10.92
C PHE A 11 21.47 -4.63 12.13
N ALA A 12 22.72 -4.15 12.16
CA ALA A 12 23.22 -3.31 13.25
C ALA A 12 22.41 -2.01 13.40
N ASN A 13 22.11 -1.36 12.28
CA ASN A 13 21.25 -0.17 12.25
C ASN A 13 19.82 -0.49 12.73
N ALA A 14 19.26 -1.64 12.33
CA ALA A 14 17.93 -2.06 12.77
C ALA A 14 17.87 -2.31 14.28
N VAL A 15 18.88 -2.96 14.85
CA VAL A 15 18.99 -3.15 16.31
C VAL A 15 19.12 -1.81 17.03
N ARG A 16 19.92 -0.87 16.50
CA ARG A 16 20.03 0.48 17.06
C ARG A 16 18.67 1.18 17.09
N VAL A 17 17.94 1.18 15.98
CA VAL A 17 16.59 1.77 15.90
C VAL A 17 15.61 1.08 16.85
N ALA A 18 15.64 -0.26 16.93
CA ALA A 18 14.76 -1.01 17.82
C ALA A 18 15.05 -0.78 19.31
N SER A 19 16.28 -0.38 19.65
CA SER A 19 16.72 -0.11 21.02
C SER A 19 16.56 1.35 21.45
N ASP A 20 16.19 2.23 20.51
CA ASP A 20 16.03 3.66 20.75
C ASP A 20 14.65 3.96 21.37
N PRO A 21 14.56 4.59 22.55
CA PRO A 21 13.27 4.90 23.18
C PRO A 21 12.36 5.80 22.31
N ASP A 22 12.93 6.66 21.46
CA ASP A 22 12.18 7.56 20.58
C ASP A 22 11.64 6.86 19.32
N ALA A 23 11.98 5.58 19.10
CA ALA A 23 11.34 4.76 18.08
C ALA A 23 9.87 4.46 18.40
N ALA A 24 9.51 4.45 19.69
CA ALA A 24 8.15 4.21 20.14
C ALA A 24 7.17 5.25 19.58
N GLY A 25 5.93 4.81 19.30
CA GLY A 25 4.89 5.69 18.75
C GLY A 25 5.08 6.06 17.27
N ARG A 26 5.98 5.40 16.54
CA ARG A 26 6.16 5.61 15.07
C ARG A 26 5.56 4.48 14.22
N GLY A 27 4.95 3.48 14.85
CA GLY A 27 4.40 2.30 14.20
C GLY A 27 5.46 1.29 13.77
N VAL A 28 5.13 0.43 12.82
CA VAL A 28 6.09 -0.53 12.25
C VAL A 28 7.07 0.22 11.35
N LEU A 29 8.36 -0.08 11.51
CA LEU A 29 9.47 0.57 10.83
C LEU A 29 10.21 -0.41 9.92
N VAL A 30 10.83 0.13 8.87
CA VAL A 30 11.77 -0.60 7.99
C VAL A 30 13.09 0.15 8.00
N VAL A 31 14.20 -0.56 8.25
CA VAL A 31 15.55 0.01 8.27
C VAL A 31 16.36 -0.60 7.14
N MET A 32 16.72 0.22 6.16
CA MET A 32 17.48 -0.21 4.97
C MET A 32 18.30 0.97 4.44
N GLY A 33 19.56 0.74 4.06
CA GLY A 33 20.38 1.76 3.39
C GLY A 33 20.57 3.02 4.23
N ASP A 34 20.87 2.86 5.51
CA ASP A 34 21.03 3.96 6.49
C ASP A 34 19.81 4.86 6.70
N ARG A 35 18.63 4.40 6.26
CA ARG A 35 17.36 5.11 6.40
C ARG A 35 16.37 4.30 7.22
N VAL A 36 15.53 5.02 7.97
CA VAL A 36 14.37 4.46 8.64
C VAL A 36 13.12 4.93 7.92
N PHE A 37 12.21 4.02 7.60
CA PHE A 37 10.97 4.33 6.92
C PHE A 37 9.76 3.86 7.73
N ALA A 38 8.64 4.56 7.59
CA ALA A 38 7.35 4.04 8.03
C ALA A 38 6.92 2.90 7.09
N ALA A 39 6.49 1.76 7.65
CA ALA A 39 6.09 0.60 6.85
C ALA A 39 4.94 0.92 5.87
N ARG A 40 4.04 1.84 6.23
CA ARG A 40 2.94 2.32 5.36
C ARG A 40 3.46 3.00 4.09
N ASP A 41 4.64 3.61 4.13
CA ASP A 41 5.13 4.50 3.06
C ASP A 41 6.24 3.84 2.23
N VAL A 42 7.03 2.94 2.84
CA VAL A 42 8.21 2.33 2.21
C VAL A 42 7.87 1.37 1.06
N ARG A 43 8.60 1.44 -0.04
CA ARG A 43 8.50 0.51 -1.16
C ARG A 43 9.88 0.23 -1.73
N LYS A 44 10.03 -0.94 -2.36
CA LYS A 44 11.23 -1.26 -3.13
C LYS A 44 11.11 -0.63 -4.51
N VAL A 45 12.05 0.23 -4.87
CA VAL A 45 12.04 1.06 -6.10
C VAL A 45 13.12 0.65 -7.10
N ARG A 46 14.10 -0.14 -6.67
CA ARG A 46 15.12 -0.74 -7.55
C ARG A 46 15.22 -2.23 -7.30
N THR A 47 15.52 -2.99 -8.34
CA THR A 47 15.75 -4.44 -8.22
C THR A 47 17.02 -4.76 -7.43
N ARG A 48 18.03 -3.87 -7.47
CA ARG A 48 19.33 -3.96 -6.79
C ARG A 48 19.86 -2.57 -6.36
N GLY A 49 20.89 -2.56 -5.51
CA GLY A 49 21.59 -1.36 -5.05
C GLY A 49 21.22 -0.97 -3.61
N THR A 50 22.05 -0.12 -2.99
CA THR A 50 21.88 0.35 -1.61
C THR A 50 20.65 1.25 -1.43
N GLU A 51 20.34 2.07 -2.44
CA GLU A 51 19.15 2.93 -2.50
C GLU A 51 17.93 2.20 -3.12
N ALA A 52 17.73 0.92 -2.78
CA ALA A 52 16.63 0.13 -3.33
C ALA A 52 15.27 0.42 -2.69
N PHE A 53 15.23 1.14 -1.57
CA PHE A 53 14.00 1.48 -0.86
C PHE A 53 13.79 2.99 -0.82
N ARG A 54 12.55 3.41 -1.04
CA ARG A 54 12.10 4.80 -0.88
C ARG A 54 10.73 4.85 -0.24
N GLY A 55 10.38 6.00 0.32
CA GLY A 55 9.07 6.24 0.91
C GLY A 55 8.22 7.25 0.12
N PHE A 56 6.90 7.06 0.13
CA PHE A 56 5.91 8.06 -0.29
C PHE A 56 4.66 7.94 0.60
N PRO A 57 4.01 9.07 1.00
CA PRO A 57 4.38 10.45 0.71
C PRO A 57 5.53 10.95 1.59
N ARG A 58 5.85 10.26 2.69
CA ARG A 58 7.07 10.53 3.47
C ARG A 58 8.15 9.62 2.93
N GLU A 59 9.32 10.20 2.66
CA GLU A 59 10.55 9.48 2.34
C GLU A 59 11.00 8.68 3.59
N SER A 60 12.29 8.68 3.94
CA SER A 60 12.73 8.30 5.27
C SER A 60 12.21 9.26 6.35
N ILE A 61 11.95 8.73 7.54
CA ILE A 61 11.56 9.47 8.75
C ILE A 61 12.75 9.69 9.71
N ALA A 62 13.88 9.04 9.42
CA ALA A 62 15.15 9.21 10.12
C ALA A 62 16.31 8.70 9.27
N LEU A 63 17.52 9.14 9.62
CA LEU A 63 18.78 8.53 9.19
C LEU A 63 19.41 7.76 10.34
N VAL A 64 20.06 6.65 10.01
CA VAL A 64 20.76 5.80 10.96
C VAL A 64 22.11 5.37 10.40
N THR A 65 23.15 5.58 11.19
CA THR A 65 24.50 5.13 10.90
C THR A 65 25.07 4.42 12.12
N PRO A 66 26.26 3.80 12.02
CA PRO A 66 26.96 3.29 13.20
C PRO A 66 27.21 4.37 14.28
N ALA A 67 27.32 5.65 13.89
CA ALA A 67 27.61 6.76 14.80
C ALA A 67 26.35 7.41 15.39
N SER A 68 25.29 7.56 14.59
CA SER A 68 24.14 8.41 14.93
C SER A 68 22.81 7.80 14.50
N LEU A 69 21.73 8.21 15.18
CA LEU A 69 20.35 8.02 14.77
C LEU A 69 19.67 9.38 14.90
N GLU A 70 19.10 9.89 13.82
CA GLU A 70 18.50 11.22 13.76
C GLU A 70 17.08 11.15 13.23
N TRP A 71 16.10 11.36 14.12
CA TRP A 71 14.68 11.43 13.79
C TRP A 71 14.31 12.81 13.23
N PHE A 72 13.58 12.85 12.11
CA PHE A 72 13.21 14.11 11.45
C PHE A 72 11.97 14.81 12.02
N GLY A 73 11.30 14.19 13.00
CA GLY A 73 10.09 14.76 13.60
C GLY A 73 9.57 13.92 14.76
N ALA A 74 8.54 14.40 15.44
CA ALA A 74 7.94 13.72 16.58
C ALA A 74 7.20 12.42 16.19
N PRO A 75 7.03 11.46 17.11
CA PRO A 75 6.18 10.28 16.87
C PRO A 75 4.71 10.65 16.61
N TRP A 76 4.06 9.99 15.65
CA TRP A 76 2.68 10.33 15.21
C TRP A 76 1.62 9.25 15.50
N ARG A 77 2.00 8.14 16.13
CA ARG A 77 1.12 7.02 16.53
C ARG A 77 1.21 6.69 18.03
N GLN A 78 1.49 7.68 18.88
CA GLN A 78 1.51 7.46 20.33
C GLN A 78 0.14 7.02 20.85
N GLY A 79 0.12 6.03 21.75
CA GLY A 79 -1.11 5.51 22.35
C GLY A 79 -2.07 4.79 21.40
N ARG A 80 -1.64 4.44 20.19
CA ARG A 80 -2.48 3.77 19.19
C ARG A 80 -2.02 2.34 18.93
N GLY A 81 -2.93 1.38 19.16
CA GLY A 81 -2.74 -0.03 18.80
C GLY A 81 -2.79 -0.29 17.28
N ALA A 82 -2.91 -1.56 16.91
CA ALA A 82 -3.25 -1.92 15.53
C ALA A 82 -4.63 -1.33 15.18
N ALA A 83 -4.79 -0.85 13.94
CA ALA A 83 -6.05 -0.28 13.49
C ALA A 83 -7.10 -1.36 13.12
N PHE A 84 -6.65 -2.59 12.91
CA PHE A 84 -7.46 -3.72 12.49
C PHE A 84 -7.04 -4.95 13.29
N ASP A 85 -8.00 -5.81 13.59
CA ASP A 85 -7.76 -7.09 14.22
C ASP A 85 -7.03 -8.04 13.25
N TRP A 86 -6.33 -9.01 13.83
CA TRP A 86 -5.72 -10.08 13.05
C TRP A 86 -6.76 -11.15 12.71
N HIS A 87 -6.72 -11.64 11.47
CA HIS A 87 -7.55 -12.73 10.99
C HIS A 87 -6.67 -13.81 10.37
N ASP A 88 -6.85 -15.07 10.80
CA ASP A 88 -6.06 -16.21 10.29
C ASP A 88 -6.31 -16.52 8.81
N LYS A 89 -7.46 -16.08 8.28
CA LYS A 89 -7.82 -16.20 6.87
C LYS A 89 -8.17 -14.84 6.31
N LEU A 90 -7.39 -14.39 5.33
CA LEU A 90 -7.66 -13.16 4.60
C LEU A 90 -8.44 -13.46 3.31
N PRO A 91 -9.51 -12.70 2.99
CA PRO A 91 -10.23 -12.84 1.74
C PRO A 91 -9.33 -12.69 0.51
N GLU A 92 -9.69 -13.38 -0.58
CA GLU A 92 -8.96 -13.24 -1.83
C GLU A 92 -9.22 -11.86 -2.43
N VAL A 93 -8.17 -11.06 -2.57
CA VAL A 93 -8.18 -9.80 -3.29
C VAL A 93 -7.18 -9.89 -4.43
N VAL A 94 -7.65 -9.68 -5.66
CA VAL A 94 -6.80 -9.72 -6.85
C VAL A 94 -6.28 -8.32 -7.17
N ILE A 95 -5.11 -8.24 -7.79
CA ILE A 95 -4.60 -6.99 -8.38
C ILE A 95 -4.66 -7.18 -9.89
N VAL A 96 -5.44 -6.35 -10.56
CA VAL A 96 -5.48 -6.31 -12.03
C VAL A 96 -4.59 -5.17 -12.53
N TYR A 97 -3.71 -5.45 -13.48
CA TYR A 97 -2.74 -4.49 -13.97
C TYR A 97 -3.26 -3.82 -15.24
N ALA A 98 -3.42 -2.50 -15.25
CA ALA A 98 -3.82 -1.77 -16.45
C ALA A 98 -2.63 -1.56 -17.38
N TYR A 99 -2.84 -1.78 -18.68
CA TYR A 99 -1.85 -1.57 -19.74
C TYR A 99 -2.57 -1.31 -21.09
N ALA A 100 -1.81 -0.96 -22.12
CA ALA A 100 -2.38 -0.73 -23.46
C ALA A 100 -2.99 -2.02 -24.00
N GLY A 101 -4.28 -1.98 -24.36
CA GLY A 101 -5.04 -3.16 -24.79
C GLY A 101 -5.63 -3.99 -23.64
N PHE A 102 -5.52 -3.55 -22.38
CA PHE A 102 -6.29 -4.13 -21.29
C PHE A 102 -7.78 -3.79 -21.45
N ASP A 103 -8.66 -4.78 -21.32
CA ASP A 103 -10.09 -4.67 -21.59
C ASP A 103 -10.94 -5.40 -20.54
N GLY A 104 -12.27 -5.31 -20.68
CA GLY A 104 -13.23 -5.97 -19.77
C GLY A 104 -13.05 -7.49 -19.70
N ALA A 105 -12.81 -8.16 -20.83
CA ALA A 105 -12.55 -9.60 -20.85
C ALA A 105 -11.24 -9.95 -20.10
N GLY A 106 -10.23 -9.08 -20.15
CA GLY A 106 -9.00 -9.18 -19.37
C GLY A 106 -9.23 -9.05 -17.86
N VAL A 107 -10.19 -8.22 -17.43
CA VAL A 107 -10.63 -8.16 -16.03
C VAL A 107 -11.28 -9.49 -15.64
N GLU A 108 -12.27 -9.94 -16.41
CA GLU A 108 -13.05 -11.14 -16.12
C GLU A 108 -12.19 -12.40 -16.00
N ARG A 109 -11.17 -12.56 -16.85
CA ARG A 109 -10.22 -13.70 -16.76
C ARG A 109 -9.41 -13.76 -15.46
N GLN A 110 -9.25 -12.63 -14.77
CA GLN A 110 -8.48 -12.55 -13.52
C GLN A 110 -9.35 -12.65 -12.27
N VAL A 111 -10.67 -12.54 -12.40
CA VAL A 111 -11.61 -12.55 -11.28
C VAL A 111 -12.24 -13.93 -11.19
N GLY A 112 -11.87 -14.67 -10.15
CA GLY A 112 -12.39 -16.00 -9.88
C GLY A 112 -13.65 -15.97 -9.00
N GLU A 113 -14.32 -17.12 -8.89
CA GLU A 113 -15.52 -17.26 -8.04
C GLU A 113 -15.28 -16.94 -6.56
N LYS A 114 -14.03 -17.10 -6.08
CA LYS A 114 -13.63 -16.85 -4.70
C LYS A 114 -13.11 -15.43 -4.47
N THR A 115 -12.96 -14.63 -5.52
CA THR A 115 -12.47 -13.26 -5.40
C THR A 115 -13.48 -12.41 -4.61
N ARG A 116 -12.99 -11.70 -3.60
CA ARG A 116 -13.78 -10.88 -2.66
C ARG A 116 -13.46 -9.39 -2.73
N GLY A 117 -12.45 -9.01 -3.50
CA GLY A 117 -12.18 -7.61 -3.83
C GLY A 117 -11.18 -7.51 -4.97
N ILE A 118 -11.14 -6.34 -5.60
CA ILE A 118 -10.24 -6.06 -6.71
C ILE A 118 -9.49 -4.76 -6.42
N VAL A 119 -8.18 -4.78 -6.64
CA VAL A 119 -7.36 -3.57 -6.72
C VAL A 119 -6.92 -3.41 -8.18
N VAL A 120 -7.16 -2.24 -8.74
CA VAL A 120 -6.68 -1.88 -10.08
C VAL A 120 -5.35 -1.17 -9.93
N ALA A 121 -4.28 -1.71 -10.51
CA ALA A 121 -3.03 -0.99 -10.74
C ALA A 121 -3.19 -0.16 -12.03
N GLY A 122 -3.89 0.97 -11.91
CA GLY A 122 -4.25 1.84 -13.03
C GLY A 122 -3.07 2.62 -13.61
N VAL A 123 -3.29 3.26 -14.75
CA VAL A 123 -2.34 4.19 -15.36
C VAL A 123 -2.54 5.61 -14.78
N GLY A 124 -1.47 6.40 -14.67
CA GLY A 124 -1.57 7.78 -14.14
C GLY A 124 -2.23 7.81 -12.76
N GLU A 125 -3.30 8.60 -12.61
CA GLU A 125 -4.08 8.71 -11.37
C GLU A 125 -5.09 7.57 -11.16
N GLY A 126 -4.68 6.33 -11.45
CA GLY A 126 -5.55 5.15 -11.30
C GLY A 126 -6.59 4.98 -12.41
N ASN A 127 -6.32 5.53 -13.58
CA ASN A 127 -7.15 5.40 -14.79
C ASN A 127 -7.06 3.99 -15.40
N MET A 128 -8.07 3.64 -16.20
CA MET A 128 -8.14 2.38 -16.95
C MET A 128 -8.93 2.57 -18.24
N PRO A 129 -8.76 1.69 -19.25
CA PRO A 129 -9.57 1.73 -20.46
C PRO A 129 -11.06 1.57 -20.16
N GLU A 130 -11.91 2.22 -20.96
CA GLU A 130 -13.35 2.30 -20.72
C GLU A 130 -14.04 0.93 -20.61
N SER A 131 -13.68 -0.03 -21.47
CA SER A 131 -14.25 -1.38 -21.40
C SER A 131 -13.88 -2.12 -20.10
N ALA A 132 -12.66 -1.94 -19.59
CA ALA A 132 -12.25 -2.48 -18.30
C ALA A 132 -13.00 -1.78 -17.15
N ARG A 133 -13.17 -0.45 -17.24
CA ARG A 133 -13.95 0.34 -16.28
C ARG A 133 -15.39 -0.17 -16.18
N GLN A 134 -16.06 -0.37 -17.31
CA GLN A 134 -17.44 -0.87 -17.36
C GLN A 134 -17.58 -2.26 -16.72
N ALA A 135 -16.65 -3.18 -17.00
CA ALA A 135 -16.64 -4.51 -16.36
C ALA A 135 -16.48 -4.40 -14.84
N LEU A 136 -15.57 -3.56 -14.37
CA LEU A 136 -15.34 -3.32 -12.94
C LEU A 136 -16.53 -2.65 -12.26
N VAL A 137 -17.21 -1.71 -12.93
CA VAL A 137 -18.47 -1.12 -12.43
C VAL A 137 -19.55 -2.19 -12.28
N ALA A 138 -19.68 -3.09 -13.24
CA ALA A 138 -20.65 -4.19 -13.15
C ALA A 138 -20.33 -5.14 -11.97
N MET A 139 -19.05 -5.40 -11.70
CA MET A 139 -18.61 -6.17 -10.53
C MET A 139 -18.86 -5.43 -9.20
N ALA A 140 -18.58 -4.13 -9.15
CA ALA A 140 -18.86 -3.29 -7.99
C ALA A 140 -20.35 -3.28 -7.63
N LYS A 141 -21.23 -3.16 -8.64
CA LYS A 141 -22.68 -3.24 -8.48
C LYS A 141 -23.18 -4.60 -7.97
N ARG A 142 -22.40 -5.67 -8.15
CA ARG A 142 -22.66 -7.02 -7.60
C ARG A 142 -22.09 -7.21 -6.19
N GLY A 143 -21.55 -6.15 -5.59
CA GLY A 143 -21.03 -6.16 -4.21
C GLY A 143 -19.56 -6.58 -4.10
N LEU A 144 -18.79 -6.55 -5.19
CA LEU A 144 -17.35 -6.81 -5.16
C LEU A 144 -16.58 -5.48 -5.05
N PRO A 145 -15.93 -5.15 -3.91
CA PRO A 145 -15.27 -3.86 -3.77
C PRO A 145 -14.11 -3.70 -4.76
N VAL A 146 -14.08 -2.54 -5.42
CA VAL A 146 -13.05 -2.17 -6.40
C VAL A 146 -12.29 -0.95 -5.90
N VAL A 147 -10.97 -1.10 -5.77
CA VAL A 147 -10.06 -0.02 -5.35
C VAL A 147 -9.20 0.40 -6.54
N ARG A 148 -9.24 1.68 -6.92
CA ARG A 148 -8.32 2.31 -7.87
C ARG A 148 -7.02 2.66 -7.16
N ALA A 149 -5.95 1.99 -7.52
CA ALA A 149 -4.57 2.36 -7.20
C ALA A 149 -3.83 2.70 -8.49
N SER A 150 -2.54 3.05 -8.39
CA SER A 150 -1.72 3.36 -9.56
C SER A 150 -0.54 2.42 -9.68
N ARG A 151 -0.20 2.04 -10.92
CA ARG A 151 1.07 1.40 -11.24
C ARG A 151 2.24 2.39 -11.33
N ALA A 152 1.96 3.70 -11.30
CA ALA A 152 2.99 4.72 -11.24
C ALA A 152 3.79 4.58 -9.93
N ASP A 153 5.04 5.04 -9.97
CA ASP A 153 5.95 4.90 -8.85
C ASP A 153 5.47 5.65 -7.60
N GLU A 154 5.01 6.88 -7.78
CA GLU A 154 4.60 7.80 -6.71
C GLU A 154 3.42 8.64 -7.20
N GLY A 155 2.54 9.02 -6.27
CA GLY A 155 1.36 9.80 -6.57
C GLY A 155 0.21 9.49 -5.62
N LEU A 156 -0.73 10.42 -5.55
CA LEU A 156 -2.02 10.18 -4.93
C LEU A 156 -2.99 9.74 -6.02
N VAL A 157 -3.78 8.72 -5.74
CA VAL A 157 -5.00 8.43 -6.48
C VAL A 157 -6.15 9.03 -5.68
N ASP A 158 -6.65 10.17 -6.14
CA ASP A 158 -7.75 10.87 -5.49
C ASP A 158 -9.11 10.39 -6.01
N ARG A 159 -10.16 10.74 -5.26
CA ARG A 159 -11.53 10.45 -5.63
C ARG A 159 -11.90 11.26 -6.87
N GLU A 160 -12.45 10.58 -7.87
CA GLU A 160 -13.10 11.22 -9.01
C GLU A 160 -14.61 11.37 -8.74
N PRO A 161 -15.29 12.37 -9.32
CA PRO A 161 -16.73 12.55 -9.16
C PRO A 161 -17.55 11.28 -9.43
N GLU A 162 -17.15 10.52 -10.45
CA GLU A 162 -17.82 9.31 -10.92
C GLU A 162 -17.58 8.10 -10.01
N ASP A 163 -16.60 8.13 -9.09
CA ASP A 163 -16.29 6.97 -8.24
C ASP A 163 -17.48 6.58 -7.34
N THR A 164 -18.32 7.54 -6.95
CA THR A 164 -19.51 7.27 -6.13
C THR A 164 -20.51 6.44 -6.91
N GLU A 165 -20.78 6.83 -8.16
CA GLU A 165 -21.72 6.14 -9.05
C GLU A 165 -21.16 4.78 -9.52
N ASN A 166 -19.84 4.72 -9.73
CA ASN A 166 -19.13 3.51 -10.11
C ASN A 166 -18.96 2.51 -8.96
N GLY A 167 -19.16 2.95 -7.70
CA GLY A 167 -18.92 2.13 -6.51
C GLY A 167 -17.44 1.84 -6.26
N PHE A 168 -16.55 2.72 -6.75
CA PHE A 168 -15.10 2.58 -6.62
C PHE A 168 -14.59 3.23 -5.34
N VAL A 169 -13.38 2.85 -4.95
CA VAL A 169 -12.60 3.41 -3.84
C VAL A 169 -11.27 3.91 -4.39
N ALA A 170 -10.79 5.07 -3.95
CA ALA A 170 -9.49 5.62 -4.32
C ALA A 170 -8.43 5.25 -3.28
N ALA A 171 -7.30 4.71 -3.72
CA ALA A 171 -6.26 4.17 -2.83
C ALA A 171 -5.40 5.24 -2.13
N ARG A 172 -5.57 6.52 -2.47
CA ARG A 172 -4.72 7.62 -2.00
C ARG A 172 -3.25 7.32 -2.31
N ALA A 173 -2.38 7.28 -1.31
CA ALA A 173 -0.94 7.02 -1.47
C ALA A 173 -0.57 5.52 -1.48
N LEU A 174 -1.53 4.62 -1.26
CA LEU A 174 -1.22 3.20 -1.22
C LEU A 174 -1.04 2.65 -2.63
N ASN A 175 0.15 2.12 -2.90
CA ASN A 175 0.40 1.36 -4.11
C ASN A 175 -0.45 0.05 -4.14
N PRO A 176 -0.56 -0.64 -5.28
CA PRO A 176 -1.53 -1.72 -5.46
C PRO A 176 -1.40 -2.84 -4.43
N GLN A 177 -0.17 -3.26 -4.12
CA GLN A 177 0.10 -4.31 -3.15
C GLN A 177 -0.23 -3.92 -1.70
N LYS A 178 -0.08 -2.64 -1.33
CA LYS A 178 -0.49 -2.17 0.01
C LYS A 178 -1.99 -1.91 0.09
N ALA A 179 -2.58 -1.37 -0.98
CA ALA A 179 -4.03 -1.22 -1.10
C ALA A 179 -4.73 -2.58 -0.97
N ARG A 180 -4.15 -3.62 -1.58
CA ARG A 180 -4.61 -5.01 -1.44
C ARG A 180 -4.62 -5.45 0.03
N ILE A 181 -3.53 -5.24 0.78
CA ILE A 181 -3.44 -5.64 2.19
C ILE A 181 -4.53 -4.93 3.02
N LEU A 182 -4.69 -3.61 2.84
CA LEU A 182 -5.71 -2.85 3.57
C LEU A 182 -7.12 -3.36 3.23
N LEU A 183 -7.42 -3.58 1.95
CA LEU A 183 -8.71 -4.13 1.53
C LEU A 183 -8.96 -5.52 2.12
N GLN A 184 -7.94 -6.40 2.15
CA GLN A 184 -8.06 -7.72 2.78
C GLN A 184 -8.42 -7.63 4.26
N LEU A 185 -7.77 -6.74 5.02
CA LEU A 185 -8.05 -6.55 6.45
C LEU A 185 -9.48 -6.04 6.67
N LEU A 186 -9.91 -5.06 5.87
CA LEU A 186 -11.27 -4.52 5.95
C LEU A 186 -12.33 -5.59 5.66
N LEU A 187 -12.13 -6.36 4.59
CA LEU A 187 -13.05 -7.44 4.21
C LEU A 187 -13.08 -8.56 5.25
N ALA A 188 -11.93 -8.90 5.85
CA ALA A 188 -11.85 -9.90 6.93
C ALA A 188 -12.63 -9.45 8.18
N GLY A 189 -12.61 -8.15 8.48
CA GLY A 189 -13.41 -7.51 9.53
C GLY A 189 -14.88 -7.25 9.16
N GLY A 190 -15.35 -7.72 7.99
CA GLY A 190 -16.74 -7.58 7.55
C GLY A 190 -17.10 -6.20 6.96
N ILE A 191 -16.11 -5.35 6.68
CA ILE A 191 -16.32 -4.02 6.08
C ILE A 191 -16.33 -4.17 4.55
N THR A 192 -17.52 -4.17 3.96
CA THR A 192 -17.72 -4.33 2.51
C THR A 192 -18.32 -3.10 1.82
N ASP A 193 -18.84 -2.14 2.59
CA ASP A 193 -19.43 -0.90 2.04
C ASP A 193 -18.34 0.02 1.44
N PRO A 194 -18.46 0.47 0.18
CA PRO A 194 -17.44 1.30 -0.46
C PRO A 194 -17.14 2.61 0.28
N ALA A 195 -18.13 3.26 0.91
CA ALA A 195 -17.90 4.50 1.64
C ALA A 195 -17.12 4.25 2.96
N ALA A 196 -17.44 3.18 3.68
CA ALA A 196 -16.70 2.76 4.86
C ALA A 196 -15.26 2.33 4.50
N ILE A 197 -15.08 1.62 3.37
CA ILE A 197 -13.76 1.28 2.84
C ILE A 197 -13.00 2.57 2.49
N GLN A 198 -13.61 3.51 1.76
CA GLN A 198 -12.97 4.78 1.41
C GLN A 198 -12.48 5.53 2.65
N LYS A 199 -13.31 5.62 3.70
CA LYS A 199 -12.93 6.26 4.96
C LYS A 199 -11.66 5.64 5.58
N ALA A 200 -11.49 4.32 5.46
CA ALA A 200 -10.28 3.65 5.93
C ALA A 200 -9.05 3.97 5.05
N PHE A 201 -9.23 4.13 3.74
CA PHE A 201 -8.18 4.55 2.81
C PHE A 201 -7.77 6.02 2.99
N ASP A 202 -8.71 6.88 3.37
CA ASP A 202 -8.45 8.30 3.70
C ASP A 202 -7.66 8.45 5.02
N GLY A 203 -7.73 7.43 5.89
CA GLY A 203 -6.97 7.36 7.13
C GLY A 203 -5.46 7.31 6.92
N ARG A 204 -4.71 7.97 7.82
CA ARG A 204 -3.23 7.93 7.89
C ARG A 204 -2.74 7.08 9.05
#